data_AF-A0A916GBD0-F1
#
_entry.id   AF-A0A916GBD0-F1
#
_cell.length_a   1.000
_cell.length_b   1.000
_cell.length_c   1.000
_cell.angle_alpha   90.00
_cell.angle_beta   90.00
_cell.angle_gamma   90.00
#
_symmetry.space_group_name_H-M   'P 1'
#
loop_
_entity.id
_entity.type
_entity.pdbx_description
1 polymer ?
#
loop_
_entity_poly.entity_id
_entity_poly.type
_entity_poly.pdbx_seq_one_letter_code
_entity_poly.pdbx_strand_id
1 'polypeptide(L)'
;MIIGLLAYRPFIDPIDLHKFWFVLLVPLAFFLSIAYKSVRLDDLKELPRAVVSMTIQICFWMVVLGVASYLFVQHLAPLIAPK
;
A
#
# COMPACT_ATOMS: atom_id res chain seq x y z
N MET A 1 31.32 -3.95 -10.01
CA MET A 1 30.36 -4.46 -11.02
C MET A 1 29.44 -3.31 -11.43
N ILE A 2 29.87 -2.45 -12.37
CA ILE A 2 29.16 -1.23 -12.79
C ILE A 2 28.52 -1.38 -14.19
N ILE A 3 28.86 -2.46 -14.92
CA ILE A 3 28.44 -2.69 -16.32
C ILE A 3 26.96 -3.08 -16.45
N GLY A 4 26.35 -3.65 -15.41
CA GLY A 4 24.94 -4.12 -15.45
C GLY A 4 23.89 -3.02 -15.48
N LEU A 5 24.17 -1.83 -14.95
CA LEU A 5 23.20 -0.73 -14.87
C LEU A 5 22.89 -0.10 -16.23
N LEU A 6 23.83 -0.17 -17.18
CA LEU A 6 23.69 0.37 -18.54
C LEU A 6 22.90 -0.56 -19.47
N ALA A 7 22.74 -1.84 -19.11
CA ALA A 7 22.03 -2.85 -19.90
C ALA A 7 20.70 -3.29 -19.28
N TYR A 8 20.25 -2.63 -18.19
CA TYR A 8 18.96 -2.90 -17.56
C TYR A 8 17.83 -2.59 -18.54
N ARG A 9 16.92 -3.55 -18.75
CA ARG A 9 15.76 -3.41 -19.64
C ARG A 9 14.50 -3.40 -18.79
N PRO A 10 13.93 -2.24 -18.45
CA PRO A 10 12.82 -2.15 -17.46
C PRO A 10 11.60 -3.03 -17.75
N PHE A 11 11.35 -3.36 -19.02
CA PHE A 11 10.23 -4.19 -19.45
C PHE A 11 10.57 -5.68 -19.60
N ILE A 12 11.85 -6.03 -19.67
CA ILE A 12 12.31 -7.42 -19.83
C ILE A 12 12.88 -7.95 -18.50
N ASP A 13 13.66 -7.13 -17.82
CA ASP A 13 14.27 -7.41 -16.53
C ASP A 13 13.45 -6.70 -15.44
N PRO A 14 12.73 -7.44 -14.58
CA PRO A 14 11.96 -6.83 -13.51
C PRO A 14 12.90 -6.18 -12.49
N ILE A 15 12.49 -5.02 -11.97
CA ILE A 15 13.17 -4.41 -10.83
C ILE A 15 12.99 -5.28 -9.59
N ASP A 16 14.07 -5.68 -8.93
CA ASP A 16 14.02 -6.45 -7.68
C ASP A 16 13.67 -5.55 -6.49
N LEU A 17 12.40 -5.13 -6.43
CA LEU A 17 11.83 -4.36 -5.31
C LEU A 17 10.93 -5.21 -4.42
N HIS A 18 10.86 -6.52 -4.64
CA HIS A 18 9.95 -7.40 -3.91
C HIS A 18 10.17 -7.32 -2.40
N LYS A 19 11.41 -7.18 -1.93
CA LYS A 19 11.73 -7.02 -0.50
C LYS A 19 11.07 -5.78 0.14
N PHE A 20 10.72 -4.78 -0.65
CA PHE A 20 10.12 -3.51 -0.21
C PHE A 20 8.65 -3.38 -0.62
N TRP A 21 7.97 -4.49 -0.94
CA TRP A 21 6.59 -4.45 -1.43
C TRP A 21 5.62 -3.70 -0.51
N PHE A 22 5.80 -3.82 0.81
CA PHE A 22 4.98 -3.10 1.79
C PHE A 22 5.18 -1.58 1.72
N VAL A 23 6.41 -1.13 1.46
CA VAL A 23 6.75 0.30 1.38
C VAL A 23 6.13 0.92 0.13
N LEU A 24 6.04 0.17 -0.98
CA LEU A 24 5.38 0.58 -2.22
C LEU A 24 3.88 0.88 -2.05
N LEU A 25 3.25 0.40 -0.97
CA LEU A 25 1.86 0.74 -0.65
C LEU A 25 1.68 2.20 -0.25
N VAL A 26 2.68 2.80 0.40
CA VAL A 26 2.62 4.21 0.83
C VAL A 26 2.54 5.18 -0.36
N PRO A 27 3.45 5.14 -1.36
CA PRO A 27 3.32 5.99 -2.54
C PRO A 27 2.08 5.64 -3.35
N LEU A 28 1.67 4.37 -3.43
CA LEU A 28 0.42 3.98 -4.09
C LEU A 28 -0.80 4.66 -3.43
N ALA A 29 -0.93 4.56 -2.10
CA ALA A 29 -2.01 5.18 -1.35
C ALA A 29 -1.99 6.71 -1.46
N PHE A 30 -0.80 7.30 -1.49
CA PHE A 30 -0.62 8.74 -1.68
C PHE A 30 -1.12 9.21 -3.05
N PHE A 31 -0.66 8.58 -4.14
CA PHE A 31 -1.10 8.94 -5.49
C PHE A 31 -2.58 8.64 -5.71
N LEU A 32 -3.11 7.55 -5.14
CA LEU A 32 -4.54 7.24 -5.16
C LEU A 32 -5.35 8.33 -4.43
N SER A 33 -4.86 8.78 -3.27
CA SER A 33 -5.50 9.86 -2.50
C SER A 33 -5.50 11.16 -3.28
N ILE A 34 -4.41 11.51 -3.98
CA ILE A 34 -4.35 12.67 -4.88
C ILE A 34 -5.40 12.54 -5.98
N ALA A 35 -5.41 11.41 -6.70
CA ALA A 35 -6.30 11.20 -7.84
C ALA A 35 -7.79 11.25 -7.43
N TYR A 36 -8.13 10.71 -6.27
CA TYR A 36 -9.50 10.72 -5.77
C TYR A 36 -9.91 12.08 -5.19
N LYS A 37 -9.06 12.71 -4.36
CA LYS A 37 -9.41 13.97 -3.69
C LYS A 37 -9.39 15.17 -4.64
N SER A 38 -8.60 15.14 -5.71
CA SER A 38 -8.55 16.21 -6.71
C SER A 38 -9.88 16.39 -7.45
N VAL A 39 -10.65 15.32 -7.66
CA VAL A 39 -11.95 15.38 -8.35
C VAL A 39 -13.12 15.56 -7.40
N ARG A 40 -12.92 15.33 -6.09
CA ARG A 40 -13.99 15.26 -5.10
C ARG A 40 -14.08 16.48 -4.18
N LEU A 41 -13.00 17.23 -4.01
CA LEU A 41 -12.99 18.44 -3.17
C LEU A 41 -13.45 19.65 -3.97
N ASP A 42 -14.26 20.49 -3.32
CA ASP A 42 -14.69 21.78 -3.89
C ASP A 42 -13.59 22.85 -3.80
N ASP A 43 -12.73 22.80 -2.77
CA ASP A 43 -11.59 23.69 -2.60
C ASP A 43 -10.26 22.91 -2.61
N LEU A 44 -9.40 23.23 -3.59
CA LEU A 44 -8.07 22.63 -3.73
C LEU A 44 -7.10 23.03 -2.62
N LYS A 45 -7.38 24.07 -1.83
CA LYS A 45 -6.57 24.42 -0.65
C LYS A 45 -6.61 23.35 0.43
N GLU A 46 -7.69 22.58 0.50
CA GLU A 46 -7.83 21.47 1.44
C GLU A 46 -7.13 20.20 0.97
N LEU A 47 -6.74 20.13 -0.32
CA LEU A 47 -6.19 18.96 -0.96
C LEU A 47 -4.98 18.36 -0.20
N PRO A 48 -3.96 19.14 0.21
CA PRO A 48 -2.80 18.55 0.89
C PRO A 48 -3.18 17.85 2.20
N ARG A 49 -4.05 18.49 3.00
CA ARG A 49 -4.52 17.93 4.28
C ARG A 49 -5.39 16.69 4.05
N ALA A 50 -6.29 16.75 3.07
CA ALA A 50 -7.18 15.65 2.73
C ALA A 50 -6.41 14.44 2.17
N VAL A 51 -5.39 14.67 1.33
CA VAL A 51 -4.52 13.63 0.77
C VAL A 51 -3.73 12.94 1.87
N VAL A 52 -3.07 13.70 2.76
CA VAL A 52 -2.31 13.13 3.87
C VAL A 52 -3.23 12.33 4.80
N SER A 53 -4.40 12.88 5.15
CA SER A 53 -5.35 12.18 6.01
C SER A 53 -5.84 10.87 5.39
N MET A 54 -6.22 10.88 4.10
CA MET A 54 -6.67 9.69 3.39
C MET A 54 -5.55 8.65 3.23
N THR A 55 -4.32 9.10 2.94
CA THR A 55 -3.16 8.21 2.83
C THR A 55 -2.90 7.47 4.16
N ILE A 56 -2.92 8.21 5.27
CA ILE A 56 -2.76 7.64 6.62
C ILE A 56 -3.88 6.64 6.92
N GLN A 57 -5.13 7.00 6.62
CA GLN A 57 -6.28 6.12 6.83
C GLN A 57 -6.15 4.81 6.03
N ILE A 58 -5.79 4.89 4.74
CA ILE A 58 -5.60 3.69 3.90
C ILE A 58 -4.53 2.79 4.50
N CYS A 59 -3.32 3.33 4.75
CA CYS A 59 -2.23 2.55 5.33
C CYS A 59 -2.59 1.95 6.69
N PHE A 60 -3.24 2.73 7.56
CA PHE A 60 -3.68 2.29 8.87
C PHE A 60 -4.67 1.12 8.77
N TRP A 61 -5.71 1.25 7.96
CA TRP A 61 -6.72 0.21 7.81
C TRP A 61 -6.17 -1.05 7.14
N MET A 62 -5.21 -0.92 6.22
CA MET A 62 -4.51 -2.09 5.67
C MET A 62 -3.79 -2.89 6.75
N VAL A 63 -3.06 -2.22 7.64
CA VAL A 63 -2.38 -2.88 8.78
C VAL A 63 -3.40 -3.52 9.70
N VAL A 64 -4.47 -2.79 10.08
CA VAL A 64 -5.53 -3.30 10.94
C VAL A 64 -6.18 -4.55 10.34
N LEU A 65 -6.50 -4.54 9.04
CA LEU A 65 -7.08 -5.70 8.36
C LEU A 65 -6.12 -6.89 8.32
N GLY A 66 -4.81 -6.65 8.10
CA GLY A 66 -3.80 -7.70 8.15
C GLY A 66 -3.70 -8.36 9.53
N VAL A 67 -3.66 -7.54 10.59
CA VAL A 67 -3.64 -8.01 11.98
C VAL A 67 -4.94 -8.74 12.33
N ALA A 68 -6.09 -8.19 11.96
CA ALA A 68 -7.39 -8.81 12.18
C ALA A 68 -7.49 -10.18 11.48
N SER A 69 -7.02 -10.27 10.23
CA SER A 69 -6.95 -11.53 9.49
C SER A 69 -6.06 -12.56 10.18
N TYR A 70 -4.87 -12.16 10.64
CA TYR A 70 -3.97 -13.04 11.39
C TYR A 70 -4.62 -13.57 12.68
N LEU A 71 -5.20 -12.67 13.48
CA LEU A 71 -5.87 -13.05 14.72
C LEU A 71 -7.07 -13.97 14.45
N PHE A 72 -7.83 -13.68 13.40
CA PHE A 72 -8.95 -14.51 12.96
C PHE A 72 -8.50 -15.93 12.61
N VAL A 73 -7.46 -16.05 11.78
CA VAL A 73 -6.93 -17.36 11.39
C VAL A 73 -6.35 -18.12 12.59
N GLN A 74 -5.63 -17.45 13.48
CA GLN A 74 -4.97 -18.12 14.60
C GLN A 74 -5.91 -18.48 15.76
N HIS A 75 -6.96 -17.70 16.01
CA HIS A 75 -7.81 -17.87 17.20
C HIS A 75 -9.22 -18.39 16.86
N LEU A 76 -9.81 -17.97 15.75
CA LEU A 76 -11.17 -18.39 15.38
C LEU A 76 -11.16 -19.66 14.54
N ALA A 77 -10.21 -19.83 13.63
CA ALA A 77 -10.14 -21.04 12.80
C ALA A 77 -9.99 -22.35 13.62
N PRO A 78 -9.15 -22.41 14.69
CA PRO A 78 -9.02 -23.64 15.48
C PRO A 78 -10.24 -23.96 16.33
N LEU A 79 -11.10 -22.98 16.64
CA LEU A 79 -12.34 -23.19 17.38
C LEU A 79 -13.42 -23.84 16.50
N ILE A 80 -13.37 -23.59 15.19
CA ILE A 80 -14.36 -24.07 14.22
C ILE A 80 -13.90 -25.39 13.58
N ALA A 81 -12.59 -25.58 13.43
CA ALA A 81 -12.03 -26.82 12.91
C ALA A 81 -12.19 -27.96 13.95
N PRO A 82 -12.90 -29.05 13.64
CA PRO A 82 -12.85 -30.24 14.47
C PRO A 82 -11.42 -30.80 14.46
N LYS A 83 -10.96 -31.30 15.62
CA LYS A 83 -9.65 -31.93 15.77
C LYS A 83 -9.44 -33.07 14.78
#